data_AF-A0A919I550-F1
#
_entry.id   AF-A0A919I550-F1
#
_cell.length_a   1.000
_cell.length_b   1.000
_cell.length_c   1.000
_cell.angle_alpha   90.00
_cell.angle_beta   90.00
_cell.angle_gamma   90.00
#
_symmetry.space_group_name_H-M   'P 1'
#
loop_
_entity.id
_entity.type
_entity.pdbx_description
1 polymer ?
#
loop_
_entity_poly.entity_id
_entity_poly.type
_entity_poly.pdbx_seq_one_letter_code
_entity_poly.pdbx_strand_id
1 'polypeptide(L)'
;MLIAGIAVAVFIAATTSLAQTPAEFIYGKVYTRSSTYEGQIRWGSEEAFWTDIFNASKKSSGNYQKIAEENKEESSWQNFNWDILSIWENKSVTHQFSCQFGDIKELKVLNKSNAQLLFKNGIRIEVNGDGYNDIGTKVQVLDKELGWTTLIWDKIDKVEFSSVPKGSNLQITYPIYGTIETTHHDKFRGYIQWDTDERVSTDKLDGDSPDGRVSVAFSEITAIEKRGNGSDVTFKSGRTVYLKGSNDVGNGHRGVLVVQPGKGIVKIPWSAFRSATFSKATEAGPSYESFVAPKQISGTVYLLDSKELSGKLVYDVDEAIDMETLEGNDNEIEYTIPFRNIKSIKPKNNDYSMVELKTGETLLLGDRRDVSYANDGILIFTKGKKDPVHVRWRNIDQIIFD
;
A
#
# COMPACT_ATOMS: atom_id res chain seq x y z
N MET A 1 15.86 68.74 -16.00
CA MET A 1 16.47 67.51 -16.56
C MET A 1 16.21 66.39 -15.58
N LEU A 2 15.55 65.33 -16.05
CA LEU A 2 15.15 64.15 -15.26
C LEU A 2 16.38 63.30 -14.88
N ILE A 3 16.42 62.84 -13.65
CA ILE A 3 17.07 61.57 -13.27
C ILE A 3 16.00 60.78 -12.52
N ALA A 4 15.51 59.69 -13.12
CA ALA A 4 14.72 58.69 -12.44
C ALA A 4 15.34 57.33 -12.78
N GLY A 5 16.10 56.79 -11.82
CA GLY A 5 16.65 55.43 -11.89
C GLY A 5 15.57 54.42 -11.55
N ILE A 6 15.35 53.44 -12.43
CA ILE A 6 14.53 52.28 -12.14
C ILE A 6 15.49 51.14 -11.79
N ALA A 7 15.53 50.78 -10.50
CA ALA A 7 16.11 49.54 -10.05
C ALA A 7 15.07 48.44 -10.25
N VAL A 8 15.33 47.53 -11.21
CA VAL A 8 14.52 46.31 -11.37
C VAL A 8 15.09 45.27 -10.40
N ALA A 9 14.38 45.06 -9.30
CA ALA A 9 14.65 43.94 -8.41
C ALA A 9 14.10 42.65 -9.06
N VAL A 10 15.00 41.81 -9.59
CA VAL A 10 14.65 40.45 -10.02
C VAL A 10 14.51 39.60 -8.76
N PHE A 11 13.27 39.35 -8.36
CA PHE A 11 12.94 38.40 -7.30
C PHE A 11 13.07 36.98 -7.88
N ILE A 12 14.24 36.36 -7.73
CA ILE A 12 14.36 34.92 -7.93
C ILE A 12 13.68 34.28 -6.73
N ALA A 13 12.41 33.92 -6.88
CA ALA A 13 11.78 32.97 -5.99
C ALA A 13 12.56 31.66 -6.12
N ALA A 14 13.46 31.41 -5.18
CA ALA A 14 14.01 30.09 -4.98
C ALA A 14 12.84 29.19 -4.58
N THR A 15 12.21 28.55 -5.57
CA THR A 15 11.41 27.36 -5.31
C THR A 15 12.39 26.36 -4.71
N THR A 16 12.41 26.23 -3.39
CA THR A 16 13.03 25.10 -2.74
C THR A 16 12.37 23.88 -3.35
N SER A 17 13.05 23.20 -4.27
CA SER A 17 12.60 21.89 -4.70
C SER A 17 12.59 21.06 -3.41
N LEU A 18 11.41 20.66 -2.96
CA LEU A 18 11.32 19.70 -1.88
C LEU A 18 12.03 18.45 -2.42
N ALA A 19 13.23 18.20 -1.91
CA ALA A 19 13.93 16.97 -2.18
C ALA A 19 13.05 15.84 -1.63
N GLN A 20 12.86 14.78 -2.42
CA GLN A 20 12.24 13.54 -1.95
C GLN A 20 12.92 13.13 -0.64
N THR A 21 12.13 12.87 0.39
CA THR A 21 12.67 12.78 1.74
C THR A 21 12.99 11.33 2.10
N PRO A 22 14.04 11.06 2.89
CA PRO A 22 14.32 9.70 3.37
C PRO A 22 13.16 9.14 4.21
N ALA A 23 12.30 10.02 4.73
CA ALA A 23 11.21 9.68 5.65
C ALA A 23 10.15 8.75 5.04
N GLU A 24 10.08 8.66 3.71
CA GLU A 24 9.14 7.82 2.96
C GLU A 24 9.53 6.34 2.93
N PHE A 25 10.82 6.07 3.13
CA PHE A 25 11.36 4.71 3.12
C PHE A 25 11.14 4.02 4.45
N ILE A 26 10.92 2.71 4.39
CA ILE A 26 10.89 1.85 5.57
C ILE A 26 12.22 2.02 6.32
N TYR A 27 12.15 2.23 7.63
CA TYR A 27 13.29 2.44 8.50
C TYR A 27 13.07 1.73 9.83
N GLY A 28 14.14 1.22 10.41
CA GLY A 28 14.02 0.58 11.71
C GLY A 28 15.28 -0.12 12.18
N LYS A 29 15.08 -0.91 13.23
CA LYS A 29 16.09 -1.79 13.81
C LYS A 29 15.75 -3.24 13.50
N VAL A 30 16.71 -3.97 12.94
CA VAL A 30 16.60 -5.42 12.72
C VAL A 30 17.50 -6.15 13.71
N TYR A 31 16.87 -6.93 14.57
CA TYR A 31 17.52 -7.72 15.61
C TYR A 31 17.78 -9.12 15.09
N THR A 32 19.01 -9.58 15.27
CA THR A 32 19.44 -10.97 15.03
C THR A 32 20.04 -11.53 16.31
N ARG A 33 20.32 -12.84 16.31
CA ARG A 33 20.89 -13.52 17.48
C ARG A 33 22.20 -12.93 18.00
N SER A 34 22.97 -12.26 17.15
CA SER A 34 24.31 -11.76 17.48
C SER A 34 24.47 -10.24 17.35
N SER A 35 23.57 -9.57 16.64
CA SER A 35 23.79 -8.20 16.20
C SER A 35 22.47 -7.46 15.99
N THR A 36 22.54 -6.13 16.03
CA THR A 36 21.44 -5.23 15.67
C THR A 36 21.90 -4.36 14.51
N TYR A 37 21.05 -4.23 13.51
CA TYR A 37 21.27 -3.36 12.35
C TYR A 37 20.25 -2.24 12.38
N GLU A 38 20.67 -1.01 12.10
CA GLU A 38 19.76 0.15 12.09
C GLU A 38 19.94 0.94 10.79
N GLY A 39 18.83 1.20 10.09
CA GLY A 39 18.89 1.94 8.85
C GLY A 39 17.61 1.85 8.02
N GLN A 40 17.72 2.33 6.78
CA GLN A 40 16.70 2.13 5.77
C GLN A 40 16.57 0.64 5.45
N ILE A 41 15.34 0.15 5.33
CA ILE A 41 15.01 -1.25 5.09
C ILE A 41 14.48 -1.39 3.66
N ARG A 42 15.00 -2.39 2.94
CA ARG A 42 14.36 -2.96 1.74
C ARG A 42 13.92 -4.37 2.09
N TRP A 43 12.66 -4.67 1.86
CA TRP A 43 12.06 -5.95 2.19
C TRP A 43 11.88 -6.74 0.91
N GLY A 44 12.40 -7.98 0.89
CA GLY A 44 12.54 -8.74 -0.34
C GLY A 44 13.39 -8.02 -1.41
N SER A 45 13.03 -8.20 -2.67
CA SER A 45 13.52 -7.38 -3.78
C SER A 45 12.60 -6.18 -4.04
N GLU A 46 11.36 -6.24 -3.59
CA GLU A 46 10.31 -5.37 -4.07
C GLU A 46 10.15 -4.19 -3.08
N GLU A 47 9.78 -4.40 -1.81
CA GLU A 47 9.30 -3.38 -0.86
C GLU A 47 10.37 -2.43 -0.29
N ALA A 48 10.07 -1.12 -0.27
CA ALA A 48 10.99 -0.08 0.20
C ALA A 48 10.31 1.11 0.93
N PHE A 49 9.00 1.28 0.83
CA PHE A 49 8.25 2.43 1.32
C PHE A 49 7.21 2.08 2.36
N TRP A 50 6.86 3.03 3.23
CA TRP A 50 5.82 2.81 4.25
C TRP A 50 4.45 2.51 3.68
N THR A 51 4.16 2.97 2.46
CA THR A 51 2.90 2.72 1.76
C THR A 51 2.80 1.33 1.15
N ASP A 52 3.91 0.59 1.08
CA ASP A 52 3.94 -0.73 0.49
C ASP A 52 3.14 -1.72 1.33
N ILE A 53 2.57 -2.71 0.67
CA ILE A 53 1.69 -3.70 1.31
C ILE A 53 2.52 -4.87 1.80
N PHE A 54 2.39 -5.16 3.09
CA PHE A 54 2.77 -6.43 3.66
C PHE A 54 1.62 -7.43 3.47
N ASN A 55 1.89 -8.55 2.80
CA ASN A 55 0.93 -9.60 2.50
C ASN A 55 1.25 -10.90 3.25
N ALA A 56 0.21 -11.50 3.81
CA ALA A 56 0.30 -12.80 4.45
C ALA A 56 -1.05 -13.50 4.44
N SER A 57 -1.10 -14.74 4.93
CA SER A 57 -2.36 -15.40 5.28
C SER A 57 -2.68 -15.20 6.76
N LYS A 58 -3.97 -15.01 7.05
CA LYS A 58 -4.50 -15.09 8.41
C LYS A 58 -4.42 -16.55 8.85
N LYS A 59 -3.78 -16.84 9.99
CA LYS A 59 -3.92 -18.17 10.62
C LYS A 59 -5.36 -18.33 11.09
N SER A 60 -6.09 -19.33 10.61
CA SER A 60 -7.47 -19.58 11.06
C SER A 60 -7.50 -19.74 12.59
N SER A 61 -8.36 -18.95 13.27
CA SER A 61 -8.54 -18.78 14.73
C SER A 61 -8.01 -17.46 15.33
N GLY A 62 -8.93 -16.52 15.61
CA GLY A 62 -8.91 -15.63 16.79
C GLY A 62 -7.64 -14.79 17.05
N ASN A 63 -6.96 -14.32 16.01
CA ASN A 63 -5.57 -13.82 16.14
C ASN A 63 -5.41 -12.42 16.70
N TYR A 64 -6.47 -11.64 16.93
CA TYR A 64 -6.33 -10.32 17.57
C TYR A 64 -6.11 -10.47 19.08
N GLN A 65 -4.93 -10.98 19.45
CA GLN A 65 -4.51 -11.09 20.84
C GLN A 65 -3.97 -9.74 21.29
N LYS A 66 -4.68 -9.10 22.22
CA LYS A 66 -4.23 -7.84 22.82
C LYS A 66 -3.12 -8.12 23.83
N ILE A 67 -2.01 -7.38 23.79
CA ILE A 67 -1.19 -7.21 24.99
C ILE A 67 -1.97 -6.32 25.95
N ALA A 68 -2.42 -6.91 27.05
CA ALA A 68 -2.76 -6.19 28.26
C ALA A 68 -1.46 -5.64 28.88
N GLU A 69 -0.98 -4.50 28.37
CA GLU A 69 -0.07 -3.65 29.12
C GLU A 69 -0.88 -2.52 29.76
N GLU A 70 -0.47 -2.17 30.98
CA GLU A 70 -1.20 -1.50 32.06
C GLU A 70 -1.57 -0.03 31.81
N ASN A 71 -2.00 0.33 30.59
CA ASN A 71 -2.51 1.66 30.31
C ASN A 71 -4.04 1.69 30.36
N LYS A 72 -4.53 2.33 31.43
CA LYS A 72 -5.94 2.57 31.78
C LYS A 72 -6.64 3.58 30.86
N GLU A 73 -6.48 3.44 29.55
CA GLU A 73 -7.38 4.12 28.61
C GLU A 73 -8.28 3.06 27.97
N GLU A 74 -9.59 3.25 28.15
CA GLU A 74 -10.67 2.44 27.59
C GLU A 74 -10.57 2.42 26.05
N SER A 75 -9.67 1.62 25.51
CA SER A 75 -9.63 1.36 24.08
C SER A 75 -10.92 0.62 23.72
N SER A 76 -11.70 1.12 22.76
CA SER A 76 -12.94 0.51 22.26
C SER A 76 -12.82 -0.97 21.88
N TRP A 77 -11.59 -1.43 21.66
CA TRP A 77 -11.18 -2.79 21.32
C TRP A 77 -11.26 -3.81 22.47
N GLN A 78 -11.19 -3.39 23.74
CA GLN A 78 -11.24 -4.31 24.90
C GLN A 78 -12.59 -5.00 25.09
N ASN A 79 -13.66 -4.39 24.57
CA ASN A 79 -15.02 -4.90 24.71
C ASN A 79 -15.48 -5.70 23.49
N PHE A 80 -14.60 -5.88 22.48
CA PHE A 80 -14.94 -6.63 21.28
C PHE A 80 -14.58 -8.11 21.45
N ASN A 81 -15.58 -8.98 21.34
CA ASN A 81 -15.36 -10.41 21.42
C ASN A 81 -14.89 -10.96 20.07
N TRP A 82 -13.57 -11.00 19.89
CA TRP A 82 -12.93 -11.54 18.68
C TRP A 82 -13.19 -13.02 18.46
N ASP A 83 -13.45 -13.78 19.52
CA ASP A 83 -13.78 -15.21 19.42
C ASP A 83 -15.07 -15.43 18.61
N ILE A 84 -15.98 -14.45 18.58
CA ILE A 84 -17.19 -14.53 17.75
C ILE A 84 -16.83 -14.64 16.27
N LEU A 85 -15.77 -13.98 15.78
CA LEU A 85 -15.39 -14.04 14.36
C LEU A 85 -15.02 -15.47 13.93
N SER A 86 -14.38 -16.24 14.82
CA SER A 86 -14.03 -17.63 14.52
C SER A 86 -15.25 -18.54 14.24
N ILE A 87 -16.44 -18.17 14.76
CA ILE A 87 -17.70 -18.87 14.46
C ILE A 87 -18.14 -18.64 13.01
N TRP A 88 -17.81 -17.46 12.46
CA TRP A 88 -18.17 -17.06 11.11
C TRP A 88 -17.09 -17.41 10.07
N GLU A 89 -15.83 -17.59 10.50
CA GLU A 89 -14.67 -18.05 9.70
C GLU A 89 -14.78 -19.53 9.24
N ASN A 90 -15.84 -20.27 9.60
CA ASN A 90 -15.93 -21.73 9.41
C ASN A 90 -16.12 -22.19 7.94
N LYS A 91 -15.72 -21.37 6.96
CA LYS A 91 -15.59 -21.73 5.54
C LYS A 91 -14.11 -21.96 5.24
N SER A 92 -13.76 -23.02 4.51
CA SER A 92 -12.38 -23.49 4.29
C SER A 92 -11.52 -22.59 3.37
N VAL A 93 -11.51 -21.28 3.60
CA VAL A 93 -10.76 -20.30 2.80
C VAL A 93 -9.70 -19.68 3.71
N THR A 94 -8.44 -19.80 3.33
CA THR A 94 -7.36 -19.02 3.95
C THR A 94 -7.56 -17.56 3.55
N HIS A 95 -8.01 -16.71 4.48
CA HIS A 95 -8.21 -15.29 4.24
C HIS A 95 -6.86 -14.57 4.11
N GLN A 96 -6.74 -13.72 3.09
CA GLN A 96 -5.58 -12.84 2.94
C GLN A 96 -5.55 -11.84 4.11
N PHE A 97 -4.36 -11.53 4.59
CA PHE A 97 -4.09 -10.37 5.42
C PHE A 97 -3.19 -9.43 4.64
N SER A 98 -3.61 -8.18 4.52
CA SER A 98 -2.84 -7.11 3.91
C SER A 98 -2.89 -5.87 4.81
N CYS A 99 -1.76 -5.20 4.96
CA CYS A 99 -1.70 -3.86 5.54
C CYS A 99 -0.49 -3.10 4.99
N GLN A 100 -0.45 -1.78 5.19
CA GLN A 100 0.73 -1.00 4.80
C GLN A 100 1.84 -1.17 5.85
N PHE A 101 3.11 -1.20 5.44
CA PHE A 101 4.25 -1.30 6.37
C PHE A 101 4.21 -0.21 7.45
N GLY A 102 3.73 0.99 7.10
CA GLY A 102 3.58 2.10 8.03
C GLY A 102 2.62 1.83 9.21
N ASP A 103 1.74 0.84 9.13
CA ASP A 103 0.83 0.44 10.21
C ASP A 103 1.50 -0.46 11.26
N ILE A 104 2.61 -1.11 10.87
CA ILE A 104 3.32 -2.09 11.69
C ILE A 104 4.30 -1.35 12.61
N LYS A 105 4.22 -1.65 13.91
CA LYS A 105 5.16 -1.17 14.92
C LYS A 105 6.34 -2.12 15.09
N GLU A 106 6.05 -3.41 15.14
CA GLU A 106 7.06 -4.45 15.33
C GLU A 106 6.63 -5.71 14.58
N LEU A 107 7.60 -6.42 14.00
CA LEU A 107 7.44 -7.76 13.45
C LEU A 107 8.38 -8.71 14.19
N LYS A 108 7.84 -9.76 14.78
CA LYS A 108 8.62 -10.82 15.43
C LYS A 108 8.60 -12.07 14.56
N VAL A 109 9.77 -12.58 14.18
CA VAL A 109 9.87 -13.84 13.46
C VAL A 109 9.65 -14.98 14.46
N LEU A 110 8.66 -15.84 14.18
CA LEU A 110 8.37 -16.99 15.03
C LEU A 110 9.07 -18.23 14.51
N ASN A 111 9.02 -18.44 13.20
CA ASN A 111 9.72 -19.49 12.47
C ASN A 111 9.78 -19.16 10.97
N LYS A 112 10.19 -20.12 10.14
CA LYS A 112 10.41 -19.94 8.69
C LYS A 112 9.21 -19.42 7.91
N SER A 113 7.99 -19.73 8.34
CA SER A 113 6.76 -19.39 7.64
C SER A 113 5.76 -18.61 8.49
N ASN A 114 6.16 -18.17 9.69
CA ASN A 114 5.26 -17.46 10.59
C ASN A 114 5.94 -16.26 11.24
N ALA A 115 5.18 -15.17 11.34
CA ALA A 115 5.55 -13.97 12.07
C ALA A 115 4.40 -13.53 12.96
N GLN A 116 4.72 -12.72 13.96
CA GLN A 116 3.74 -11.97 14.73
C GLN A 116 3.93 -10.48 14.43
N LEU A 117 2.87 -9.81 14.02
CA LEU A 117 2.84 -8.36 13.84
C LEU A 117 2.29 -7.72 15.11
N LEU A 118 2.90 -6.63 15.54
CA LEU A 118 2.37 -5.70 16.51
C LEU A 118 2.09 -4.38 15.78
N PHE A 119 0.85 -3.91 15.83
CA PHE A 119 0.46 -2.64 15.23
C PHE A 119 0.63 -1.47 16.21
N LYS A 120 0.58 -0.25 15.68
CA LYS A 120 0.72 0.98 16.47
C LYS A 120 -0.34 1.16 17.56
N ASN A 121 -1.50 0.52 17.43
CA ASN A 121 -2.55 0.51 18.44
C ASN A 121 -2.35 -0.55 19.55
N GLY A 122 -1.28 -1.35 19.48
CA GLY A 122 -0.95 -2.40 20.46
C GLY A 122 -1.59 -3.77 20.18
N ILE A 123 -2.39 -3.89 19.11
CA ILE A 123 -2.95 -5.18 18.68
C ILE A 123 -1.84 -6.05 18.09
N ARG A 124 -1.85 -7.34 18.43
CA ARG A 124 -1.00 -8.33 17.77
C ARG A 124 -1.82 -9.27 16.92
N ILE A 125 -1.22 -9.75 15.83
CA ILE A 125 -1.73 -10.88 15.05
C ILE A 125 -0.59 -11.83 14.69
N GLU A 126 -0.89 -13.12 14.66
CA GLU A 126 -0.02 -14.09 14.00
C GLU A 126 -0.43 -14.25 12.53
N VAL A 127 0.58 -14.24 11.66
CA VAL A 127 0.43 -14.34 10.22
C VAL A 127 1.34 -15.43 9.68
N ASN A 128 0.95 -15.99 8.55
CA ASN A 128 1.66 -17.08 7.90
C ASN A 128 1.97 -16.75 6.43
N GLY A 129 3.11 -17.22 5.93
CA GLY A 129 3.59 -16.92 4.57
C GLY A 129 2.95 -17.74 3.45
N ASP A 130 2.07 -18.69 3.75
CA ASP A 130 1.47 -19.58 2.76
C ASP A 130 0.69 -18.76 1.72
N GLY A 131 1.14 -18.84 0.45
CA GLY A 131 0.56 -18.11 -0.67
C GLY A 131 1.12 -16.71 -0.91
N TYR A 132 2.04 -16.21 -0.08
CA TYR A 132 2.57 -14.84 -0.14
C TYR A 132 4.11 -14.81 -0.02
N ASN A 133 4.74 -13.72 -0.46
CA ASN A 133 6.20 -13.59 -0.58
C ASN A 133 6.87 -12.77 0.54
N ASP A 134 6.11 -12.07 1.39
CA ASP A 134 6.70 -11.19 2.41
C ASP A 134 7.23 -11.92 3.64
N ILE A 135 6.75 -13.13 3.92
CA ILE A 135 7.26 -13.98 4.99
C ILE A 135 8.25 -14.98 4.43
N GLY A 136 9.41 -15.13 5.09
CA GLY A 136 10.47 -16.04 4.64
C GLY A 136 11.45 -15.42 3.65
N THR A 137 11.22 -14.17 3.24
CA THR A 137 12.10 -13.44 2.32
C THR A 137 13.29 -12.77 3.02
N LYS A 138 14.23 -12.26 2.23
CA LYS A 138 15.40 -11.54 2.73
C LYS A 138 15.01 -10.12 3.11
N VAL A 139 15.67 -9.58 4.13
CA VAL A 139 15.53 -8.18 4.53
C VAL A 139 16.88 -7.51 4.40
N GLN A 140 16.96 -6.41 3.67
CA GLN A 140 18.18 -5.64 3.50
C GLN A 140 18.11 -4.38 4.37
N VAL A 141 19.21 -4.06 5.06
CA VAL A 141 19.33 -2.85 5.87
C VAL A 141 20.51 -2.04 5.35
N LEU A 142 20.28 -0.77 5.01
CA LEU A 142 21.34 0.20 4.74
C LEU A 142 21.86 0.72 6.09
N ASP A 143 22.75 -0.06 6.69
CA ASP A 143 23.37 0.28 7.95
C ASP A 143 24.40 1.40 7.75
N LYS A 144 24.48 2.33 8.71
CA LYS A 144 25.38 3.49 8.61
C LYS A 144 26.86 3.12 8.51
N GLU A 145 27.27 2.03 9.17
CA GLU A 145 28.67 1.61 9.24
C GLU A 145 29.00 0.58 8.15
N LEU A 146 28.07 -0.35 7.90
CA LEU A 146 28.31 -1.50 7.02
C LEU A 146 27.79 -1.30 5.58
N GLY A 147 26.97 -0.27 5.34
CA GLY A 147 26.21 -0.13 4.11
C GLY A 147 25.12 -1.21 4.00
N TRP A 148 24.78 -1.60 2.76
CA TRP A 148 23.74 -2.61 2.53
C TRP A 148 24.14 -3.98 3.08
N THR A 149 23.42 -4.42 4.10
CA THR A 149 23.55 -5.75 4.71
C THR A 149 22.30 -6.56 4.42
N THR A 150 22.45 -7.73 3.80
CA THR A 150 21.33 -8.65 3.52
C THR A 150 21.20 -9.67 4.65
N LEU A 151 20.03 -9.68 5.30
CA LEU A 151 19.67 -10.56 6.39
C LEU A 151 18.70 -11.64 5.89
N ILE A 152 18.94 -12.88 6.28
CA ILE A 152 18.09 -14.03 5.94
C ILE A 152 17.01 -14.15 7.02
N TRP A 153 15.75 -14.37 6.61
CA TRP A 153 14.59 -14.52 7.50
C TRP A 153 14.87 -15.31 8.78
N ASP A 154 15.39 -16.54 8.64
CA ASP A 154 15.67 -17.47 9.75
C ASP A 154 16.70 -16.96 10.78
N LYS A 155 17.37 -15.83 10.50
CA LYS A 155 18.35 -15.18 11.38
C LYS A 155 17.84 -13.91 12.03
N ILE A 156 16.70 -13.41 11.58
CA ILE A 156 16.02 -12.25 12.15
C ILE A 156 15.17 -12.75 13.30
N ASP A 157 15.32 -12.14 14.48
CA ASP A 157 14.47 -12.41 15.63
C ASP A 157 13.30 -11.41 15.65
N LYS A 158 13.58 -10.15 15.32
CA LYS A 158 12.59 -9.06 15.40
C LYS A 158 12.98 -7.87 14.52
N VAL A 159 11.99 -7.14 14.04
CA VAL A 159 12.12 -5.84 13.39
C VAL A 159 11.30 -4.82 14.16
N GLU A 160 11.90 -3.71 14.57
CA GLU A 160 11.21 -2.55 15.13
C GLU A 160 11.18 -1.44 14.09
N PHE A 161 9.98 -1.04 13.67
CA PHE A 161 9.77 0.00 12.68
C PHE A 161 9.67 1.37 13.37
N SER A 162 10.37 2.36 12.81
CA SER A 162 10.43 3.70 13.38
C SER A 162 10.66 4.78 12.32
N SER A 163 10.38 6.02 12.68
CA SER A 163 10.70 7.17 11.85
C SER A 163 12.21 7.32 11.66
N VAL A 164 12.60 7.78 10.46
CA VAL A 164 13.99 8.13 10.17
C VAL A 164 14.47 9.21 11.16
N PRO A 165 15.60 9.01 11.85
CA PRO A 165 16.16 10.00 12.76
C PRO A 165 16.42 11.34 12.07
N LYS A 166 16.09 12.44 12.75
CA LYS A 166 16.36 13.80 12.25
C LYS A 166 17.86 13.96 11.93
N GLY A 167 18.15 14.47 10.73
CA GLY A 167 19.54 14.67 10.27
C GLY A 167 20.22 13.42 9.71
N SER A 168 19.49 12.32 9.52
CA SER A 168 19.99 11.19 8.73
C SER A 168 20.16 11.61 7.26
N ASN A 169 21.36 11.40 6.72
CA ASN A 169 21.70 11.66 5.32
C ASN A 169 21.78 10.36 4.49
N LEU A 170 21.21 9.26 4.98
CA LEU A 170 21.27 7.94 4.37
C LEU A 170 20.25 7.80 3.23
N GLN A 171 20.35 8.63 2.18
CA GLN A 171 19.49 8.49 1.01
C GLN A 171 20.33 8.41 -0.27
N ILE A 172 20.46 7.18 -0.78
CA ILE A 172 21.21 6.85 -1.99
C ILE A 172 20.29 6.82 -3.22
N THR A 173 18.98 6.75 -3.01
CA THR A 173 17.97 6.56 -4.06
C THR A 173 16.75 7.45 -3.80
N TYR A 174 15.88 7.55 -4.79
CA TYR A 174 14.58 8.20 -4.61
C TYR A 174 13.44 7.39 -5.24
N PRO A 175 12.19 7.55 -4.77
CA PRO A 175 11.04 6.88 -5.36
C PRO A 175 10.87 7.22 -6.84
N ILE A 176 10.51 6.22 -7.65
CA ILE A 176 10.03 6.45 -9.01
C ILE A 176 8.65 7.12 -8.91
N TYR A 177 8.48 8.23 -9.61
CA TYR A 177 7.23 9.00 -9.61
C TYR A 177 6.91 9.45 -11.03
N GLY A 178 5.63 9.51 -11.38
CA GLY A 178 5.26 9.87 -12.73
C GLY A 178 3.76 9.80 -12.99
N THR A 179 3.43 9.89 -14.28
CA THR A 179 2.07 9.72 -14.78
C THR A 179 2.04 8.53 -15.73
N ILE A 180 1.12 7.61 -15.48
CA ILE A 180 0.77 6.50 -16.36
C ILE A 180 -0.48 6.88 -17.14
N GLU A 181 -0.46 6.68 -18.45
CA GLU A 181 -1.61 6.83 -19.34
C GLU A 181 -2.04 5.45 -19.85
N THR A 182 -3.34 5.20 -19.81
CA THR A 182 -3.93 3.95 -20.32
C THR A 182 -4.23 4.02 -21.81
N THR A 183 -4.56 2.88 -22.41
CA THR A 183 -5.09 2.78 -23.79
C THR A 183 -6.40 3.55 -23.98
N HIS A 184 -7.15 3.77 -22.90
CA HIS A 184 -8.37 4.60 -22.88
C HIS A 184 -8.11 6.08 -22.56
N HIS A 185 -6.83 6.48 -22.46
CA HIS A 185 -6.39 7.85 -22.12
C HIS A 185 -6.66 8.32 -20.68
N ASP A 186 -7.01 7.40 -19.78
CA ASP A 186 -7.06 7.70 -18.35
C ASP A 186 -5.65 7.95 -17.83
N LYS A 187 -5.52 8.87 -16.88
CA LYS A 187 -4.21 9.30 -16.35
C LYS A 187 -4.14 9.08 -14.85
N PHE A 188 -3.15 8.30 -14.44
CA PHE A 188 -2.86 8.00 -13.05
C PHE A 188 -1.51 8.58 -12.69
N ARG A 189 -1.47 9.46 -11.68
CA ARG A 189 -0.25 10.13 -11.24
C ARG A 189 0.04 9.78 -9.80
N GLY A 190 1.27 9.34 -9.53
CA GLY A 190 1.68 8.91 -8.19
C GLY A 190 3.07 8.28 -8.19
N TYR A 191 3.37 7.59 -7.09
CA TYR A 191 4.57 6.76 -6.98
C TYR A 191 4.38 5.50 -7.80
N ILE A 192 5.40 5.12 -8.55
CA ILE A 192 5.32 4.03 -9.52
C ILE A 192 6.14 2.86 -9.00
N GLN A 193 5.52 1.68 -9.02
CA GLN A 193 6.22 0.41 -9.02
C GLN A 193 6.02 -0.23 -10.39
N TRP A 194 7.10 -0.28 -11.15
CA TRP A 194 7.19 -0.84 -12.48
C TRP A 194 7.31 -2.36 -12.41
N ASP A 195 6.68 -3.07 -13.35
CA ASP A 195 6.57 -4.53 -13.39
C ASP A 195 6.30 -5.26 -12.05
N THR A 196 5.63 -4.58 -11.11
CA THR A 196 5.50 -5.05 -9.72
C THR A 196 6.83 -5.37 -9.02
N ASP A 197 7.96 -4.77 -9.42
CA ASP A 197 9.28 -4.95 -8.79
C ASP A 197 10.01 -3.61 -8.58
N GLU A 198 10.33 -2.88 -9.67
CA GLU A 198 11.18 -1.69 -9.59
C GLU A 198 10.44 -0.47 -9.08
N ARG A 199 10.97 0.17 -8.04
CA ARG A 199 10.29 1.30 -7.37
C ARG A 199 11.21 2.43 -6.92
N VAL A 200 12.53 2.23 -6.99
CA VAL A 200 13.51 3.29 -6.71
C VAL A 200 14.34 3.65 -7.94
N SER A 201 14.88 4.86 -7.95
CA SER A 201 15.62 5.44 -9.07
C SER A 201 16.83 4.64 -9.54
N THR A 202 17.43 3.84 -8.65
CA THR A 202 18.61 3.01 -8.95
C THR A 202 18.25 1.62 -9.45
N ASP A 203 16.98 1.21 -9.33
CA ASP A 203 16.49 -0.01 -9.96
C ASP A 203 16.60 0.15 -11.47
N LYS A 204 16.72 -0.98 -12.17
CA LYS A 204 17.08 -0.99 -13.58
C LYS A 204 15.96 -1.57 -14.41
N LEU A 205 15.71 -0.91 -15.53
CA LEU A 205 14.97 -1.47 -16.65
C LEU A 205 15.95 -2.23 -17.55
N ASP A 206 15.66 -3.49 -17.79
CA ASP A 206 16.37 -4.37 -18.69
C ASP A 206 15.61 -4.55 -20.02
N GLY A 207 16.35 -4.80 -21.09
CA GLY A 207 15.77 -5.19 -22.38
C GLY A 207 16.83 -5.35 -23.47
N ASP A 208 16.43 -5.87 -24.62
CA ASP A 208 17.31 -6.07 -25.77
C ASP A 208 17.04 -5.03 -26.87
N SER A 209 18.12 -4.41 -27.33
CA SER A 209 18.17 -3.57 -28.53
C SER A 209 18.78 -4.36 -29.70
N PRO A 210 18.74 -3.86 -30.96
CA PRO A 210 19.46 -4.48 -32.07
C PRO A 210 20.97 -4.63 -31.84
N ASP A 211 21.56 -3.76 -31.03
CA ASP A 211 23.01 -3.72 -30.76
C ASP A 211 23.41 -4.56 -29.54
N GLY A 212 22.43 -5.13 -28.81
CA GLY A 212 22.66 -5.96 -27.64
C GLY A 212 21.80 -5.60 -26.42
N ARG A 213 22.11 -6.25 -25.30
CA ARG A 213 21.39 -6.10 -24.02
C ARG A 213 21.64 -4.70 -23.43
N VAL A 214 20.56 -4.10 -22.98
CA VAL A 214 20.51 -2.81 -22.29
C VAL A 214 20.01 -3.04 -20.87
N SER A 215 20.66 -2.36 -19.92
CA SER A 215 20.28 -2.35 -18.51
C SER A 215 20.54 -0.94 -17.99
N VAL A 216 19.47 -0.21 -17.67
CA VAL A 216 19.52 1.24 -17.42
C VAL A 216 18.74 1.60 -16.18
N ALA A 217 19.32 2.43 -15.31
CA ALA A 217 18.66 2.89 -14.10
C ALA A 217 17.44 3.77 -14.44
N PHE A 218 16.35 3.64 -13.68
CA PHE A 218 15.17 4.50 -13.84
C PHE A 218 15.49 5.99 -13.66
N SER A 219 16.57 6.33 -12.94
CA SER A 219 17.09 7.68 -12.85
C SER A 219 17.44 8.31 -14.20
N GLU A 220 17.67 7.52 -15.25
CA GLU A 220 18.06 8.02 -16.57
C GLU A 220 16.88 8.10 -17.56
N ILE A 221 15.71 7.58 -17.18
CA ILE A 221 14.54 7.43 -18.04
C ILE A 221 13.57 8.61 -17.82
N THR A 222 13.02 9.16 -18.89
CA THR A 222 11.98 10.20 -18.84
C THR A 222 10.63 9.69 -19.31
N ALA A 223 10.59 8.73 -20.24
CA ALA A 223 9.35 8.14 -20.71
C ALA A 223 9.54 6.70 -21.21
N ILE A 224 8.46 5.92 -21.13
CA ILE A 224 8.33 4.60 -21.74
C ILE A 224 6.99 4.57 -22.47
N GLU A 225 6.99 4.24 -23.76
CA GLU A 225 5.78 4.08 -24.57
C GLU A 225 5.71 2.67 -25.14
N LYS A 226 4.59 1.98 -24.89
CA LYS A 226 4.39 0.62 -25.37
C LYS A 226 4.29 0.60 -26.90
N ARG A 227 5.10 -0.23 -27.56
CA ARG A 227 5.09 -0.39 -29.01
C ARG A 227 5.26 -1.85 -29.43
N GLY A 228 4.22 -2.43 -30.01
CA GLY A 228 4.26 -3.83 -30.46
C GLY A 228 4.50 -4.79 -29.30
N ASN A 229 5.61 -5.55 -29.35
CA ASN A 229 6.02 -6.49 -28.31
C ASN A 229 7.12 -5.96 -27.38
N GLY A 230 7.42 -4.67 -27.47
CA GLY A 230 8.43 -3.97 -26.69
C GLY A 230 7.94 -2.58 -26.32
N SER A 231 8.89 -1.71 -25.97
CA SER A 231 8.62 -0.32 -25.64
C SER A 231 9.72 0.60 -26.17
N ASP A 232 9.32 1.79 -26.59
CA ASP A 232 10.26 2.89 -26.84
C ASP A 232 10.59 3.56 -25.50
N VAL A 233 11.87 3.55 -25.13
CA VAL A 233 12.38 4.12 -23.88
C VAL A 233 13.14 5.39 -24.19
N THR A 234 12.65 6.52 -23.68
CA THR A 234 13.28 7.84 -23.85
C THR A 234 14.09 8.18 -22.61
N PHE A 235 15.34 8.59 -22.83
CA PHE A 235 16.27 8.97 -21.78
C PHE A 235 16.30 10.48 -21.55
N LYS A 236 16.85 10.91 -20.41
CA LYS A 236 17.10 12.32 -20.08
C LYS A 236 17.96 13.06 -21.12
N SER A 237 18.80 12.33 -21.87
CA SER A 237 19.58 12.89 -22.97
C SER A 237 18.77 13.24 -24.21
N GLY A 238 17.48 12.85 -24.28
CA GLY A 238 16.62 12.95 -25.46
C GLY A 238 16.76 11.77 -26.43
N ARG A 239 17.73 10.88 -26.21
CA ARG A 239 17.84 9.64 -26.99
C ARG A 239 16.67 8.72 -26.67
N THR A 240 16.09 8.10 -27.70
CA THR A 240 15.07 7.05 -27.57
C THR A 240 15.61 5.74 -28.14
N VAL A 241 15.37 4.63 -27.44
CA VAL A 241 15.77 3.29 -27.86
C VAL A 241 14.59 2.35 -27.71
N TYR A 242 14.34 1.56 -28.76
CA TYR A 242 13.37 0.48 -28.69
C TYR A 242 13.97 -0.73 -27.98
N LEU A 243 13.30 -1.19 -26.94
CA LEU A 243 13.69 -2.36 -26.16
C LEU A 243 12.57 -3.42 -26.20
N LYS A 244 12.97 -4.69 -26.21
CA LYS A 244 12.07 -5.85 -26.15
C LYS A 244 12.74 -7.00 -25.39
N GLY A 245 12.05 -8.13 -25.22
CA GLY A 245 12.68 -9.38 -24.78
C GLY A 245 12.83 -9.56 -23.27
N SER A 246 12.40 -8.58 -22.46
CA SER A 246 12.26 -8.70 -21.01
C SER A 246 10.80 -8.48 -20.58
N ASN A 247 10.50 -8.85 -19.34
CA ASN A 247 9.27 -8.52 -18.64
C ASN A 247 9.12 -7.01 -18.41
N ASP A 248 10.19 -6.24 -18.37
CA ASP A 248 10.13 -4.80 -18.09
C ASP A 248 9.58 -3.96 -19.25
N VAL A 249 9.58 -4.48 -20.47
CA VAL A 249 9.15 -3.70 -21.66
C VAL A 249 8.19 -4.45 -22.58
N GLY A 250 7.86 -5.70 -22.27
CA GLY A 250 7.19 -6.63 -23.18
C GLY A 250 6.04 -7.41 -22.55
N ASN A 251 5.63 -8.51 -23.20
CA ASN A 251 4.43 -9.26 -22.83
C ASN A 251 4.51 -10.00 -21.48
N GLY A 252 5.71 -10.11 -20.88
CA GLY A 252 5.89 -10.67 -19.54
C GLY A 252 5.55 -9.69 -18.41
N HIS A 253 5.24 -8.43 -18.74
CA HIS A 253 5.00 -7.38 -17.76
C HIS A 253 3.73 -7.67 -16.93
N ARG A 254 3.89 -7.77 -15.62
CA ARG A 254 2.90 -8.06 -14.56
C ARG A 254 1.99 -6.86 -14.24
N GLY A 255 2.36 -5.68 -14.71
CA GLY A 255 1.55 -4.46 -14.62
C GLY A 255 2.28 -3.34 -13.89
N VAL A 256 1.72 -2.13 -13.94
CA VAL A 256 2.30 -0.95 -13.29
C VAL A 256 1.42 -0.57 -12.12
N LEU A 257 2.00 -0.48 -10.92
CA LEU A 257 1.29 -0.02 -9.73
C LEU A 257 1.53 1.48 -9.57
N VAL A 258 0.45 2.23 -9.35
CA VAL A 258 0.48 3.65 -9.02
C VAL A 258 -0.06 3.82 -7.60
N VAL A 259 0.82 4.15 -6.67
CA VAL A 259 0.46 4.45 -5.29
C VAL A 259 0.09 5.93 -5.18
N GLN A 260 -1.14 6.18 -4.73
CA GLN A 260 -1.69 7.51 -4.54
C GLN A 260 -2.04 7.70 -3.06
N PRO A 261 -1.27 8.50 -2.30
CA PRO A 261 -1.56 8.79 -0.90
C PRO A 261 -3.00 9.27 -0.69
N GLY A 262 -3.69 8.72 0.31
CA GLY A 262 -5.09 9.02 0.60
C GLY A 262 -6.12 8.31 -0.29
N LYS A 263 -5.68 7.57 -1.32
CA LYS A 263 -6.51 6.67 -2.13
C LYS A 263 -6.13 5.22 -1.87
N GLY A 264 -4.93 4.82 -2.27
CA GLY A 264 -4.48 3.44 -2.20
C GLY A 264 -3.58 3.10 -3.38
N ILE A 265 -3.68 1.87 -3.86
CA ILE A 265 -2.91 1.35 -4.98
C ILE A 265 -3.83 1.17 -6.18
N VAL A 266 -3.40 1.68 -7.33
CA VAL A 266 -4.05 1.45 -8.62
C VAL A 266 -3.10 0.60 -9.45
N LYS A 267 -3.50 -0.63 -9.79
CA LYS A 267 -2.72 -1.52 -10.65
C LYS A 267 -3.29 -1.48 -12.06
N ILE A 268 -2.43 -1.06 -12.98
CA ILE A 268 -2.73 -0.94 -14.41
C ILE A 268 -2.12 -2.17 -15.07
N PRO A 269 -2.94 -3.13 -15.53
CA PRO A 269 -2.41 -4.30 -16.22
C PRO A 269 -1.71 -3.88 -17.51
N TRP A 270 -0.76 -4.68 -17.96
CA TRP A 270 -0.01 -4.36 -19.17
C TRP A 270 -0.89 -4.25 -20.41
N SER A 271 -2.05 -4.92 -20.46
CA SER A 271 -3.06 -4.78 -21.52
C SER A 271 -3.58 -3.35 -21.64
N ALA A 272 -3.87 -2.71 -20.50
CA ALA A 272 -4.39 -1.35 -20.42
C ALA A 272 -3.28 -0.28 -20.43
N PHE A 273 -2.02 -0.64 -20.19
CA PHE A 273 -0.90 0.30 -20.23
C PHE A 273 -0.62 0.82 -21.64
N ARG A 274 -0.45 2.14 -21.77
CA ARG A 274 0.00 2.79 -23.01
C ARG A 274 1.36 3.46 -22.85
N SER A 275 1.50 4.35 -21.86
CA SER A 275 2.76 5.09 -21.68
C SER A 275 2.97 5.54 -20.23
N ALA A 276 4.23 5.73 -19.86
CA ALA A 276 4.66 6.33 -18.61
C ALA A 276 5.50 7.57 -18.89
N THR A 277 5.27 8.64 -18.14
CA THR A 277 6.15 9.81 -18.09
C THR A 277 6.66 9.98 -16.66
N PHE A 278 7.98 9.90 -16.49
CA PHE A 278 8.63 10.01 -15.19
C PHE A 278 8.99 11.46 -14.87
N SER A 279 8.80 11.82 -13.61
CA SER A 279 9.08 13.17 -13.11
C SER A 279 9.50 13.12 -11.65
N LYS A 280 10.01 14.23 -11.14
CA LYS A 280 10.22 14.34 -9.69
C LYS A 280 8.88 14.43 -8.99
N ALA A 281 8.74 13.75 -7.85
CA ALA A 281 7.59 13.94 -6.98
C ALA A 281 7.47 15.42 -6.58
N THR A 282 6.27 15.96 -6.66
CA THR A 282 5.98 17.36 -6.29
C THR A 282 5.83 17.53 -4.78
N GLU A 283 5.46 16.44 -4.10
CA GLU A 283 5.27 16.36 -2.66
C GLU A 283 6.00 15.12 -2.15
N ALA A 284 6.50 15.19 -0.92
CA ALA A 284 7.05 14.02 -0.24
C ALA A 284 5.92 13.01 0.05
N GLY A 285 6.24 11.73 -0.07
CA GLY A 285 5.34 10.63 0.27
C GLY A 285 5.06 10.54 1.77
N PRO A 286 4.16 9.63 2.17
CA PRO A 286 3.82 9.41 3.57
C PRO A 286 5.03 8.94 4.38
N SER A 287 5.35 9.63 5.48
CA SER A 287 6.34 9.18 6.45
C SER A 287 5.73 8.18 7.45
N TYR A 288 6.56 7.47 8.22
CA TYR A 288 6.05 6.56 9.25
C TYR A 288 5.00 7.19 10.17
N GLU A 289 5.20 8.43 10.63
CA GLU A 289 4.25 9.11 11.52
C GLU A 289 2.89 9.44 10.87
N SER A 290 2.82 9.50 9.54
CA SER A 290 1.56 9.75 8.84
C SER A 290 0.57 8.58 8.94
N PHE A 291 1.06 7.38 9.27
CA PHE A 291 0.26 6.20 9.53
C PHE A 291 -0.16 6.20 11.01
N VAL A 292 -1.37 6.67 11.25
CA VAL A 292 -1.97 6.72 12.59
C VAL A 292 -2.25 5.32 13.12
N ALA A 293 -2.42 5.20 14.44
CA ALA A 293 -2.79 3.93 15.06
C ALA A 293 -4.09 3.36 14.45
N PRO A 294 -4.09 2.11 13.96
CA PRO A 294 -5.27 1.52 13.30
C PRO A 294 -6.49 1.49 14.22
N LYS A 295 -7.66 1.72 13.64
CA LYS A 295 -8.94 1.77 14.36
C LYS A 295 -9.89 0.69 13.86
N GLN A 296 -10.84 0.34 14.72
CA GLN A 296 -11.87 -0.62 14.35
C GLN A 296 -12.79 0.06 13.38
N ILE A 297 -13.12 -0.61 12.28
CA ILE A 297 -14.10 -0.12 11.34
C ILE A 297 -15.38 0.15 12.12
N SER A 298 -15.90 1.37 11.97
CA SER A 298 -17.16 1.78 12.55
C SER A 298 -17.89 2.72 11.61
N GLY A 299 -19.20 2.77 11.80
CA GLY A 299 -20.05 3.55 10.95
C GLY A 299 -21.50 3.18 11.09
N THR A 300 -22.26 3.58 10.08
CA THR A 300 -23.71 3.42 10.00
C THR A 300 -24.07 2.72 8.69
N VAL A 301 -24.87 1.66 8.82
CA VAL A 301 -25.39 0.87 7.71
C VAL A 301 -26.87 1.19 7.54
N TYR A 302 -27.24 1.71 6.38
CA TYR A 302 -28.59 1.97 5.93
C TYR A 302 -29.08 0.77 5.12
N LEU A 303 -30.24 0.23 5.49
CA LEU A 303 -30.86 -0.90 4.83
C LEU A 303 -31.89 -0.45 3.80
N LEU A 304 -32.19 -1.31 2.83
CA LEU A 304 -33.23 -1.07 1.81
C LEU A 304 -34.63 -0.87 2.41
N ASP A 305 -34.88 -1.42 3.60
CA ASP A 305 -36.13 -1.24 4.36
C ASP A 305 -36.16 0.06 5.19
N SER A 306 -35.22 0.98 4.93
CA SER A 306 -35.03 2.26 5.64
C SER A 306 -34.62 2.13 7.11
N LYS A 307 -34.25 0.93 7.57
CA LYS A 307 -33.66 0.77 8.90
C LYS A 307 -32.20 1.22 8.92
N GLU A 308 -31.80 1.81 10.03
CA GLU A 308 -30.43 2.23 10.29
C GLU A 308 -29.82 1.40 11.43
N LEU A 309 -28.56 0.99 11.25
CA LEU A 309 -27.78 0.26 12.25
C LEU A 309 -26.38 0.86 12.35
N SER A 310 -26.02 1.39 13.52
CA SER A 310 -24.70 1.97 13.77
C SER A 310 -23.92 1.17 14.82
N GLY A 311 -22.60 1.09 14.65
CA GLY A 311 -21.74 0.39 15.59
C GLY A 311 -20.36 0.09 15.04
N LYS A 312 -19.69 -0.87 15.67
CA LYS A 312 -18.46 -1.45 15.12
C LYS A 312 -18.83 -2.45 14.03
N LEU A 313 -18.08 -2.44 12.94
CA LEU A 313 -18.36 -3.20 11.73
C LEU A 313 -17.25 -4.24 11.53
N VAL A 314 -17.65 -5.40 11.01
CA VAL A 314 -16.76 -6.30 10.30
C VAL A 314 -17.33 -6.43 8.89
N TYR A 315 -16.61 -5.89 7.93
CA TYR A 315 -16.92 -5.90 6.52
C TYR A 315 -16.53 -7.26 5.92
N ASP A 316 -17.35 -7.74 4.98
CA ASP A 316 -17.25 -9.07 4.34
C ASP A 316 -17.07 -10.26 5.32
N VAL A 317 -17.35 -10.03 6.60
CA VAL A 317 -17.18 -10.94 7.74
C VAL A 317 -15.72 -11.17 8.16
N ASP A 318 -14.72 -10.61 7.47
CA ASP A 318 -13.30 -10.79 7.76
C ASP A 318 -12.45 -9.51 7.86
N GLU A 319 -12.85 -8.35 7.32
CA GLU A 319 -12.17 -7.07 7.56
C GLU A 319 -12.77 -6.31 8.76
N ALA A 320 -11.97 -6.12 9.79
CA ALA A 320 -12.40 -5.49 11.06
C ALA A 320 -11.63 -4.20 11.38
N ILE A 321 -10.50 -3.97 10.72
CA ILE A 321 -9.58 -2.86 11.02
C ILE A 321 -9.44 -1.94 9.80
N ASP A 322 -9.42 -0.63 10.04
CA ASP A 322 -9.36 0.40 8.99
C ASP A 322 -8.06 0.42 8.15
N MET A 323 -7.05 -0.38 8.52
CA MET A 323 -5.83 -0.59 7.74
C MET A 323 -5.96 -1.69 6.68
N GLU A 324 -6.94 -2.58 6.85
CA GLU A 324 -7.27 -3.60 5.85
C GLU A 324 -7.85 -2.91 4.62
N THR A 325 -7.85 -3.62 3.49
CA THR A 325 -8.10 -3.03 2.18
C THR A 325 -9.34 -3.58 1.54
N LEU A 326 -10.10 -2.70 0.87
CA LEU A 326 -11.11 -3.08 -0.10
C LEU A 326 -10.47 -3.27 -1.47
N GLU A 327 -10.84 -4.34 -2.17
CA GLU A 327 -10.47 -4.62 -3.55
C GLU A 327 -11.64 -4.41 -4.53
N GLY A 328 -11.35 -3.83 -5.69
CA GLY A 328 -12.35 -3.64 -6.73
C GLY A 328 -11.73 -3.27 -8.07
N ASN A 329 -12.46 -3.48 -9.16
CA ASN A 329 -12.01 -3.13 -10.50
C ASN A 329 -12.87 -2.00 -11.10
N ASP A 330 -12.24 -1.09 -11.84
CA ASP A 330 -12.92 -0.23 -12.82
C ASP A 330 -12.42 -0.63 -14.22
N ASN A 331 -13.26 -1.35 -14.96
CA ASN A 331 -12.86 -2.08 -16.16
C ASN A 331 -11.69 -3.04 -15.86
N GLU A 332 -10.56 -2.89 -16.56
CA GLU A 332 -9.36 -3.70 -16.34
C GLU A 332 -8.45 -3.14 -15.23
N ILE A 333 -8.74 -1.96 -14.67
CA ILE A 333 -7.90 -1.31 -13.67
C ILE A 333 -8.27 -1.82 -12.28
N GLU A 334 -7.30 -2.40 -11.58
CA GLU A 334 -7.49 -2.96 -10.24
C GLU A 334 -7.19 -1.89 -9.17
N TYR A 335 -8.03 -1.81 -8.14
CA TYR A 335 -7.89 -0.89 -7.01
C TYR A 335 -7.78 -1.68 -5.71
N THR A 336 -6.84 -1.25 -4.86
CA THR A 336 -6.69 -1.72 -3.47
C THR A 336 -6.69 -0.51 -2.55
N ILE A 337 -7.72 -0.36 -1.72
CA ILE A 337 -8.05 0.88 -1.01
C ILE A 337 -8.16 0.59 0.49
N PRO A 338 -7.27 1.12 1.35
CA PRO A 338 -7.42 0.99 2.80
C PRO A 338 -8.76 1.56 3.29
N PHE A 339 -9.49 0.85 4.15
CA PHE A 339 -10.80 1.28 4.66
C PHE A 339 -10.77 2.67 5.33
N ARG A 340 -9.65 3.06 5.94
CA ARG A 340 -9.42 4.41 6.49
C ARG A 340 -9.56 5.53 5.47
N ASN A 341 -9.38 5.24 4.19
CA ASN A 341 -9.51 6.19 3.08
C ASN A 341 -10.94 6.23 2.51
N ILE A 342 -11.80 5.29 2.89
CA ILE A 342 -13.17 5.16 2.39
C ILE A 342 -14.11 5.97 3.29
N LYS A 343 -14.98 6.76 2.67
CA LYS A 343 -16.03 7.52 3.34
C LYS A 343 -17.35 6.78 3.29
N SER A 344 -17.73 6.26 2.12
CA SER A 344 -18.98 5.52 1.98
C SER A 344 -18.92 4.49 0.86
N ILE A 345 -19.73 3.45 0.99
CA ILE A 345 -19.96 2.45 -0.05
C ILE A 345 -21.47 2.35 -0.27
N LYS A 346 -21.88 2.45 -1.54
CA LYS A 346 -23.26 2.30 -1.96
C LYS A 346 -23.37 1.20 -3.02
N PRO A 347 -23.87 -0.01 -2.68
CA PRO A 347 -24.20 -1.02 -3.67
C PRO A 347 -25.12 -0.43 -4.74
N LYS A 348 -24.83 -0.70 -6.02
CA LYS A 348 -25.63 -0.19 -7.14
C LYS A 348 -26.42 -1.29 -7.84
N ASN A 349 -25.78 -2.43 -8.03
CA ASN A 349 -26.39 -3.64 -8.57
C ASN A 349 -25.63 -4.86 -8.01
N ASN A 350 -25.81 -6.03 -8.63
CA ASN A 350 -25.16 -7.25 -8.16
C ASN A 350 -23.63 -7.21 -8.32
N ASP A 351 -23.10 -6.47 -9.27
CA ASP A 351 -21.70 -6.59 -9.67
C ASP A 351 -20.88 -5.34 -9.31
N TYR A 352 -21.55 -4.22 -9.04
CA TYR A 352 -20.91 -2.92 -8.82
C TYR A 352 -21.40 -2.19 -7.57
N SER A 353 -20.44 -1.50 -6.96
CA SER A 353 -20.64 -0.57 -5.86
C SER A 353 -19.99 0.77 -6.14
N MET A 354 -20.64 1.83 -5.70
CA MET A 354 -20.04 3.17 -5.70
C MET A 354 -19.28 3.37 -4.40
N VAL A 355 -17.97 3.63 -4.50
CA VAL A 355 -17.08 3.88 -3.37
C VAL A 355 -16.69 5.36 -3.38
N GLU A 356 -17.08 6.07 -2.33
CA GLU A 356 -16.67 7.47 -2.10
C GLU A 356 -15.49 7.49 -1.14
N LEU A 357 -14.41 8.16 -1.53
CA LEU A 357 -13.21 8.34 -0.71
C LEU A 357 -13.34 9.56 0.19
N LYS A 358 -12.56 9.60 1.28
CA LYS A 358 -12.49 10.77 2.17
C LYS A 358 -11.93 12.01 1.48
N THR A 359 -11.24 11.83 0.35
CA THR A 359 -10.80 12.92 -0.54
C THR A 359 -11.95 13.56 -1.34
N GLY A 360 -13.13 12.92 -1.37
CA GLY A 360 -14.29 13.32 -2.19
C GLY A 360 -14.32 12.69 -3.58
N GLU A 361 -13.26 11.97 -3.98
CA GLU A 361 -13.27 11.18 -5.21
C GLU A 361 -14.28 10.02 -5.09
N THR A 362 -14.91 9.68 -6.21
CA THR A 362 -15.92 8.62 -6.28
C THR A 362 -15.54 7.64 -7.38
N LEU A 363 -15.55 6.34 -7.05
CA LEU A 363 -15.17 5.25 -7.93
C LEU A 363 -16.34 4.27 -8.08
N LEU A 364 -16.62 3.82 -9.31
CA LEU A 364 -17.56 2.73 -9.54
C LEU A 364 -16.74 1.44 -9.68
N LEU A 365 -16.75 0.61 -8.64
CA LEU A 365 -15.93 -0.60 -8.56
C LEU A 365 -16.78 -1.86 -8.66
N GLY A 366 -16.29 -2.86 -9.38
CA GLY A 366 -16.92 -4.17 -9.54
C GLY A 366 -15.93 -5.33 -9.63
N ASP A 367 -16.43 -6.49 -10.08
CA ASP A 367 -15.67 -7.73 -10.39
C ASP A 367 -14.82 -8.33 -9.26
N ARG A 368 -14.97 -7.83 -8.03
CA ARG A 368 -14.36 -8.36 -6.80
C ARG A 368 -15.41 -8.64 -5.75
N ARG A 369 -15.08 -9.57 -4.84
CA ARG A 369 -15.99 -10.03 -3.79
C ARG A 369 -16.45 -8.87 -2.91
N ASP A 370 -15.51 -8.01 -2.50
CA ASP A 370 -15.75 -6.90 -1.58
C ASP A 370 -16.82 -5.93 -2.07
N VAL A 371 -16.99 -5.76 -3.39
CA VAL A 371 -17.87 -4.74 -3.99
C VAL A 371 -19.06 -5.32 -4.76
N SER A 372 -19.26 -6.64 -4.72
CA SER A 372 -20.31 -7.36 -5.46
C SER A 372 -21.20 -8.20 -4.56
N TYR A 373 -22.19 -8.89 -5.14
CA TYR A 373 -23.13 -9.77 -4.45
C TYR A 373 -22.46 -10.96 -3.74
N ALA A 374 -21.20 -11.24 -4.08
CA ALA A 374 -20.41 -12.29 -3.44
C ALA A 374 -19.92 -11.89 -2.04
N ASN A 375 -20.01 -10.60 -1.68
CA ASN A 375 -19.76 -10.11 -0.32
C ASN A 375 -20.71 -10.82 0.67
N ASP A 376 -20.15 -11.42 1.72
CA ASP A 376 -20.87 -12.16 2.77
C ASP A 376 -21.67 -11.23 3.71
N GLY A 377 -21.54 -9.91 3.54
CA GLY A 377 -22.29 -8.88 4.26
C GLY A 377 -21.50 -8.26 5.41
N ILE A 378 -22.21 -7.64 6.34
CA ILE A 378 -21.60 -6.89 7.44
C ILE A 378 -22.10 -7.41 8.79
N LEU A 379 -21.17 -7.66 9.70
CA LEU A 379 -21.48 -7.85 11.12
C LEU A 379 -21.47 -6.50 11.83
N ILE A 380 -22.59 -6.14 12.47
CA ILE A 380 -22.76 -4.84 13.13
C ILE A 380 -22.91 -5.06 14.63
N PHE A 381 -21.91 -4.60 15.39
CA PHE A 381 -21.86 -4.69 16.83
C PHE A 381 -22.41 -3.41 17.44
N THR A 382 -23.71 -3.43 17.73
CA THR A 382 -24.44 -2.30 18.32
C THR A 382 -24.22 -2.24 19.82
N LYS A 383 -24.05 -1.04 20.37
CA LYS A 383 -23.86 -0.82 21.82
C LYS A 383 -24.98 -1.47 22.63
N GLY A 384 -24.61 -2.22 23.67
CA GLY A 384 -25.55 -2.86 24.60
C GLY A 384 -26.16 -4.19 24.12
N LYS A 385 -25.77 -4.69 22.94
CA LYS A 385 -26.11 -6.05 22.49
C LYS A 385 -24.90 -6.98 22.58
N LYS A 386 -25.14 -8.22 22.98
CA LYS A 386 -24.10 -9.25 23.08
C LYS A 386 -23.72 -9.80 21.71
N ASP A 387 -24.71 -10.08 20.87
CA ASP A 387 -24.50 -10.69 19.57
C ASP A 387 -24.59 -9.63 18.46
N PRO A 388 -23.72 -9.70 17.42
CA PRO A 388 -23.79 -8.79 16.29
C PRO A 388 -25.03 -9.03 15.45
N VAL A 389 -25.50 -7.98 14.77
CA VAL A 389 -26.50 -8.10 13.72
C VAL A 389 -25.78 -8.37 12.41
N HIS A 390 -26.02 -9.53 11.80
CA HIS A 390 -25.55 -9.82 10.44
C HIS A 390 -26.53 -9.25 9.41
N VAL A 391 -26.02 -8.38 8.55
CA VAL A 391 -26.76 -7.82 7.41
C VAL A 391 -26.13 -8.34 6.13
N ARG A 392 -26.89 -9.10 5.34
CA ARG A 392 -26.43 -9.57 4.02
C ARG A 392 -26.27 -8.40 3.07
N TRP A 393 -25.27 -8.48 2.18
CA TRP A 393 -24.96 -7.45 1.19
C TRP A 393 -26.18 -6.94 0.42
N ARG A 394 -27.02 -7.86 -0.09
CA ARG A 394 -28.25 -7.56 -0.85
C ARG A 394 -29.30 -6.72 -0.10
N ASN A 395 -29.18 -6.55 1.21
CA ASN A 395 -30.12 -5.78 2.03
C ASN A 395 -29.59 -4.37 2.35
N ILE A 396 -28.36 -4.05 1.96
CA ILE A 396 -27.68 -2.79 2.24
C ILE A 396 -28.03 -1.78 1.13
N ASP A 397 -28.48 -0.58 1.52
CA ASP A 397 -28.56 0.58 0.60
C ASP A 397 -27.25 1.38 0.61
N GLN A 398 -26.69 1.62 1.78
CA GLN A 398 -25.47 2.42 1.94
C GLN A 398 -24.75 2.11 3.25
N ILE A 399 -23.43 2.19 3.23
CA ILE A 399 -22.57 2.17 4.41
C ILE A 399 -21.82 3.50 4.46
N ILE A 400 -21.86 4.15 5.61
CA ILE A 400 -21.08 5.37 5.89
C ILE A 400 -20.11 5.06 7.02
N PHE A 401 -18.82 5.25 6.76
CA PHE A 401 -17.74 5.01 7.73
C PHE A 401 -17.39 6.28 8.50
N ASP A 402 -16.94 6.11 9.75
CA ASP A 402 -16.55 7.20 10.65
C ASP A 402 -15.19 7.87 10.31
#